data_AF-A0A955IAM2-F1
#
_entry.id   AF-A0A955IAM2-F1
#
_cell.length_a   1.000
_cell.length_b   1.000
_cell.length_c   1.000
_cell.angle_alpha   90.00
_cell.angle_beta   90.00
_cell.angle_gamma   90.00
#
_symmetry.space_group_name_H-M   'P 1'
#
loop_
_entity.id
_entity.type
_entity.pdbx_description
1 polymer ?
#
loop_
_entity_poly.entity_id
_entity_poly.type
_entity_poly.pdbx_seq_one_letter_code
_entity_poly.pdbx_strand_id
1 'polypeptide(L)'
;MKYQPGDLVTCNLASINIAKVHDRETIARVIPLVMRALDNVISLNLYPIREAERTAHRYRPVALGYLGFAEYLATNGYAYDSEKARQHADDLFEIFALETFKTSIAIAGERGAYPLYE
;
A
#
# COMPACT_ATOMS: atom_id res chain seq x y z
N MET A 1 -29.09 15.78 23.72
CA MET A 1 -28.31 14.54 23.52
C MET A 1 -26.91 14.93 23.07
N LYS A 2 -25.87 14.71 23.89
CA LYS A 2 -24.47 14.98 23.49
C LYS A 2 -23.98 13.74 22.73
N TYR A 3 -24.01 13.79 21.39
CA TYR A 3 -23.39 12.76 20.55
C TYR A 3 -21.87 12.92 20.65
N GLN A 4 -21.19 11.88 21.12
CA GLN A 4 -19.73 11.79 21.12
C GLN A 4 -19.34 10.84 19.97
N PRO A 5 -18.81 11.37 18.85
CA PRO A 5 -18.55 10.52 17.70
C PRO A 5 -17.32 9.64 17.92
N GLY A 6 -17.47 8.34 17.63
CA GLY A 6 -16.36 7.39 17.57
C GLY A 6 -15.43 7.62 16.38
N ASP A 7 -14.45 6.73 16.20
CA ASP A 7 -13.58 6.74 15.01
C ASP A 7 -14.29 6.05 13.82
N LEU A 8 -14.09 6.60 12.63
CA LEU A 8 -14.62 6.07 11.37
C LEU A 8 -13.45 5.74 10.45
N VAL A 9 -13.19 4.46 10.25
CA VAL A 9 -12.01 3.98 9.50
C VAL A 9 -12.20 4.24 8.01
N THR A 10 -11.19 4.85 7.41
CA THR A 10 -11.06 5.02 5.95
C THR A 10 -9.74 4.44 5.49
N CYS A 11 -9.56 4.15 4.20
CA CYS A 11 -8.28 3.74 3.64
C CYS A 11 -8.20 4.14 2.16
N ASN A 12 -7.03 4.62 1.73
CA ASN A 12 -6.76 4.84 0.31
C ASN A 12 -6.12 3.60 -0.31
N LEU A 13 -6.70 3.10 -1.40
CA LEU A 13 -6.30 1.87 -2.06
C LEU A 13 -5.65 2.16 -3.42
N ALA A 14 -4.58 1.44 -3.74
CA ALA A 14 -4.07 1.31 -5.10
C ALA A 14 -3.54 -0.10 -5.33
N SER A 15 -3.49 -0.53 -6.58
CA SER A 15 -2.93 -1.82 -6.96
C SER A 15 -1.89 -1.67 -8.08
N ILE A 16 -0.76 -2.35 -7.94
CA ILE A 16 0.26 -2.41 -8.99
C ILE A 16 0.02 -3.65 -9.85
N ASN A 17 0.12 -3.50 -11.17
CA ASN A 17 0.07 -4.64 -12.09
C ASN A 17 1.42 -5.37 -12.08
N ILE A 18 1.48 -6.52 -11.42
CA ILE A 18 2.72 -7.29 -11.28
C ILE A 18 3.11 -8.06 -12.55
N ALA A 19 2.19 -8.26 -13.50
CA ALA A 19 2.59 -8.74 -14.82
C ALA A 19 3.54 -7.75 -15.53
N LYS A 20 3.51 -6.46 -15.14
CA LYS A 20 4.41 -5.41 -15.66
C LYS A 20 5.47 -4.95 -14.67
N VAL A 21 5.23 -5.07 -13.37
CA VAL A 21 6.13 -4.61 -12.30
C VAL A 21 6.43 -5.78 -11.37
N HIS A 22 7.44 -6.58 -11.72
CA HIS A 22 7.85 -7.76 -10.95
C HIS A 22 9.37 -7.87 -10.78
N ASP A 23 10.17 -7.15 -11.55
CA ASP A 23 11.62 -7.08 -11.31
C ASP A 23 11.94 -6.12 -10.16
N ARG A 24 13.03 -6.42 -9.44
CA ARG A 24 13.44 -5.68 -8.24
C ARG A 24 13.66 -4.19 -8.50
N GLU A 25 14.24 -3.83 -9.64
CA GLU A 25 14.55 -2.44 -9.97
C GLU A 25 13.27 -1.64 -10.21
N THR A 26 12.34 -2.17 -10.99
CA THR A 26 11.06 -1.53 -11.25
C THR A 26 10.21 -1.44 -9.98
N ILE A 27 10.21 -2.47 -9.13
CA ILE A 27 9.51 -2.44 -7.83
C ILE A 27 10.06 -1.30 -6.96
N ALA A 28 11.38 -1.24 -6.78
CA ALA A 28 12.05 -0.21 -5.97
C ALA A 28 11.83 1.21 -6.51
N ARG A 29 11.53 1.35 -7.81
CA ARG A 29 11.19 2.64 -8.42
C ARG A 29 9.71 3.00 -8.30
N VAL A 30 8.80 2.03 -8.47
CA VAL A 30 7.35 2.28 -8.57
C VAL A 30 6.68 2.36 -7.21
N ILE A 31 7.00 1.46 -6.27
CA ILE A 31 6.36 1.43 -4.96
C ILE A 31 6.50 2.78 -4.22
N PRO A 32 7.69 3.42 -4.18
CA PRO A 32 7.82 4.69 -3.49
C PRO A 32 6.91 5.80 -4.04
N LEU A 33 6.71 5.82 -5.36
CA LEU A 33 5.85 6.79 -6.02
C LEU A 33 4.38 6.57 -5.66
N VAL A 34 3.91 5.31 -5.70
CA VAL A 34 2.51 4.99 -5.40
C VAL A 34 2.19 5.21 -3.92
N MET A 35 3.08 4.80 -3.02
CA MET A 35 2.92 5.01 -1.58
C MET A 35 2.85 6.49 -1.22
N ARG A 36 3.69 7.34 -1.82
CA ARG A 36 3.61 8.79 -1.64
C ARG A 36 2.33 9.38 -2.20
N ALA A 37 1.87 8.90 -3.35
CA ALA A 37 0.59 9.33 -3.92
C ALA A 37 -0.57 8.99 -2.97
N LEU A 38 -0.62 7.75 -2.46
CA LEU A 38 -1.63 7.31 -1.49
C LEU A 38 -1.62 8.14 -0.20
N ASP A 39 -0.44 8.42 0.34
CA ASP A 39 -0.28 9.26 1.54
C ASP A 39 -0.72 10.72 1.27
N ASN A 40 -0.33 11.28 0.13
CA ASN A 40 -0.73 12.64 -0.25
C ASN A 40 -2.25 12.76 -0.42
N VAL A 41 -2.93 11.73 -0.93
CA VAL A 41 -4.39 11.74 -1.07
C VAL A 41 -5.07 11.94 0.28
N ILE A 42 -4.53 11.44 1.40
CA ILE A 42 -5.11 11.69 2.74
C ILE A 42 -5.21 13.20 3.03
N SER A 43 -4.21 13.97 2.62
CA SER A 43 -4.19 15.42 2.88
C SER A 43 -4.97 16.23 1.83
N LEU A 44 -5.18 15.67 0.64
CA LEU A 44 -5.90 16.33 -0.46
C LEU A 44 -7.39 15.98 -0.51
N ASN A 45 -7.79 14.89 0.15
CA ASN A 45 -9.14 14.37 0.07
C ASN A 45 -10.14 15.30 0.79
N LEU A 46 -11.37 15.33 0.27
CA LEU A 46 -12.48 16.02 0.90
C LEU A 46 -13.27 15.02 1.74
N TYR A 47 -13.29 15.23 3.05
CA TYR A 47 -14.01 14.38 3.99
C TYR A 47 -15.38 14.98 4.32
N PRO A 48 -16.49 14.44 3.78
CA PRO A 48 -17.83 14.94 4.11
C PRO A 48 -18.24 14.62 5.56
N ILE A 49 -17.56 13.68 6.20
CA ILE A 49 -17.79 13.20 7.57
C ILE A 49 -16.56 13.55 8.41
N ARG A 50 -16.75 14.35 9.48
CA ARG A 50 -15.63 14.87 10.30
C ARG A 50 -14.88 13.78 11.04
N GLU A 51 -15.58 12.70 11.40
CA GLU A 51 -15.02 11.51 12.03
C GLU A 51 -14.03 10.79 11.12
N ALA A 52 -14.34 10.72 9.82
CA ALA A 52 -13.45 10.16 8.80
C ALA A 52 -12.20 11.03 8.64
N GLU A 53 -12.35 12.36 8.55
CA GLU A 53 -11.23 13.30 8.48
C GLU A 53 -10.27 13.11 9.66
N ARG A 54 -10.81 13.18 10.88
CA ARG A 54 -10.04 13.02 12.12
C ARG A 54 -9.31 11.68 12.16
N THR A 55 -9.99 10.60 11.80
CA THR A 55 -9.42 9.24 11.83
C THR A 55 -8.33 9.09 10.75
N ALA A 56 -8.59 9.56 9.53
CA ALA A 56 -7.64 9.50 8.42
C ALA A 56 -6.35 10.26 8.73
N HIS A 57 -6.43 11.46 9.32
CA HIS A 57 -5.23 12.22 9.71
C HIS A 57 -4.47 11.60 10.89
N ARG A 58 -5.16 10.92 11.82
CA ARG A 58 -4.54 10.28 12.99
C ARG A 58 -3.78 8.99 12.64
N TYR A 59 -4.33 8.16 11.76
CA TYR A 59 -3.77 6.85 11.42
C TYR A 59 -3.03 6.85 10.07
N ARG A 60 -3.31 7.83 9.20
CA ARG A 60 -2.84 7.90 7.81
C ARG A 60 -2.87 6.55 7.04
N PRO A 61 -3.98 5.82 7.04
CA PRO A 61 -4.04 4.46 6.52
C PRO A 61 -4.05 4.44 4.98
N VAL A 62 -3.11 3.68 4.42
CA VAL A 62 -3.02 3.38 2.99
C VAL A 62 -2.83 1.89 2.78
N ALA A 63 -3.35 1.35 1.68
CA ALA A 63 -3.09 -0.03 1.30
C ALA A 63 -2.68 -0.11 -0.17
N LEU A 64 -1.50 -0.68 -0.37
CA LEU A 64 -0.96 -0.99 -1.68
C LEU A 64 -1.13 -2.49 -1.94
N GLY A 65 -2.00 -2.83 -2.87
CA GLY A 65 -2.22 -4.19 -3.35
C GLY A 65 -1.54 -4.46 -4.68
N TYR A 66 -1.91 -5.59 -5.27
CA TYR A 66 -1.45 -6.02 -6.58
C TYR A 66 -2.61 -6.55 -7.42
N LEU A 67 -2.40 -6.58 -8.73
CA LEU A 67 -3.26 -7.24 -9.71
C LEU A 67 -2.39 -7.90 -10.78
N GLY A 68 -2.96 -8.81 -11.57
CA GLY A 68 -2.23 -9.45 -12.68
C GLY A 68 -1.34 -10.61 -12.26
N PHE A 69 -1.53 -11.19 -11.06
CA PHE A 69 -0.74 -12.35 -10.62
C PHE A 69 -0.94 -13.57 -11.52
N ALA A 70 -2.19 -13.88 -11.89
CA ALA A 70 -2.47 -14.98 -12.80
C ALA A 70 -1.82 -14.77 -14.18
N GLU A 71 -1.82 -13.55 -14.69
CA GLU A 71 -1.13 -13.19 -15.94
C GLU A 71 0.39 -13.35 -15.80
N TYR A 72 0.98 -12.85 -14.72
CA TYR A 72 2.40 -13.02 -14.41
C TYR A 72 2.80 -14.51 -14.40
N LEU A 73 2.03 -15.37 -13.72
CA LEU A 73 2.30 -16.80 -13.67
C LEU A 73 2.18 -17.45 -15.06
N ALA A 74 1.12 -17.12 -15.81
CA ALA A 74 0.89 -17.68 -17.14
C ALA A 74 2.00 -17.31 -18.13
N THR A 75 2.42 -16.04 -18.15
CA THR A 75 3.50 -15.56 -19.03
C THR A 75 4.86 -16.18 -18.70
N ASN A 76 5.10 -16.55 -17.44
CA ASN A 76 6.32 -17.23 -17.01
C ASN A 76 6.20 -18.76 -17.00
N GLY A 77 5.07 -19.33 -17.46
CA GLY A 77 4.89 -20.77 -17.58
C GLY A 77 4.73 -21.51 -16.24
N TYR A 78 4.26 -20.81 -15.20
CA TYR A 78 4.00 -21.40 -13.88
C TYR A 78 2.54 -21.82 -13.73
N ALA A 79 2.31 -23.06 -13.30
CA ALA A 79 0.99 -23.47 -12.83
C ALA A 79 0.73 -22.86 -11.45
N TYR A 80 -0.51 -22.40 -11.20
CA TYR A 80 -0.85 -21.62 -10.01
C TYR A 80 -0.54 -22.34 -8.68
N ASP A 81 -0.78 -23.64 -8.62
CA ASP A 81 -0.54 -24.48 -7.43
C ASP A 81 0.83 -25.19 -7.46
N SER A 82 1.73 -24.78 -8.36
CA SER A 82 3.07 -25.35 -8.41
C SER A 82 3.96 -24.80 -7.29
N GLU A 83 4.90 -25.63 -6.84
CA GLU A 83 5.92 -25.20 -5.87
C GLU A 83 6.74 -24.01 -6.37
N LYS A 84 7.02 -23.97 -7.68
CA LYS A 84 7.71 -22.84 -8.31
C LYS A 84 6.90 -21.54 -8.19
N ALA A 85 5.58 -21.59 -8.42
CA ALA A 85 4.73 -20.41 -8.26
C ALA A 85 4.70 -19.91 -6.82
N ARG A 86 4.69 -20.82 -5.84
CA ARG A 86 4.80 -20.47 -4.41
C ARG A 86 6.11 -19.78 -4.08
N GLN A 87 7.25 -20.33 -4.50
CA GLN A 87 8.56 -19.71 -4.26
C GLN A 87 8.67 -18.34 -4.92
N HIS A 88 8.22 -18.20 -6.17
CA HIS A 88 8.24 -16.91 -6.85
C HIS A 88 7.32 -15.87 -6.21
N ALA A 89 6.17 -16.29 -5.69
CA ALA A 89 5.29 -15.40 -4.94
C ALA A 89 5.97 -14.92 -3.65
N ASP A 90 6.63 -15.83 -2.91
CA ASP A 90 7.37 -15.51 -1.68
C ASP A 90 8.44 -14.44 -1.95
N ASP A 91 9.35 -14.72 -2.90
CA ASP A 91 10.43 -13.80 -3.28
C ASP A 91 9.89 -12.44 -3.75
N LEU A 92 8.83 -12.45 -4.57
CA LEU A 92 8.24 -11.23 -5.13
C LEU A 92 7.60 -10.36 -4.05
N PHE A 93 6.75 -10.97 -3.21
CA PHE A 93 5.99 -10.23 -2.20
C PHE A 93 6.83 -9.84 -1.00
N GLU A 94 7.93 -10.53 -0.71
CA GLU A 94 8.93 -10.08 0.26
C GLU A 94 9.54 -8.73 -0.16
N ILE A 95 10.00 -8.62 -1.41
CA ILE A 95 10.55 -7.36 -1.95
C ILE A 95 9.47 -6.27 -1.94
N PHE A 96 8.25 -6.62 -2.34
CA PHE A 96 7.12 -5.70 -2.38
C PHE A 96 6.80 -5.13 -0.99
N ALA A 97 6.74 -5.98 0.03
CA ALA A 97 6.53 -5.59 1.42
C ALA A 97 7.68 -4.74 1.95
N LEU A 98 8.93 -5.16 1.70
CA LEU A 98 10.13 -4.45 2.14
C LEU A 98 10.18 -3.02 1.60
N GLU A 99 9.98 -2.83 0.29
CA GLU A 99 10.00 -1.50 -0.33
C GLU A 99 8.81 -0.64 0.12
N THR A 100 7.66 -1.26 0.41
CA THR A 100 6.49 -0.58 0.99
C THR A 100 6.81 -0.03 2.38
N PHE A 101 7.38 -0.86 3.27
CA PHE A 101 7.76 -0.44 4.62
C PHE A 101 8.88 0.60 4.61
N LYS A 102 9.93 0.39 3.80
CA LYS A 102 11.01 1.37 3.62
C LYS A 102 10.47 2.73 3.18
N THR A 103 9.53 2.74 2.24
CA THR A 103 8.92 3.99 1.79
C THR A 103 8.12 4.65 2.93
N SER A 104 7.33 3.88 3.68
CA SER A 104 6.59 4.42 4.82
C SER A 104 7.53 5.04 5.87
N ILE A 105 8.64 4.37 6.18
CA ILE A 105 9.70 4.88 7.06
C ILE A 105 10.33 6.16 6.49
N ALA A 106 10.62 6.21 5.18
CA ALA A 106 11.17 7.39 4.54
C ALA A 106 10.21 8.59 4.58
N ILE A 107 8.91 8.36 4.33
CA ILE A 107 7.87 9.39 4.48
C ILE A 107 7.83 9.90 5.92
N ALA A 108 7.91 9.00 6.91
CA ALA A 108 7.95 9.38 8.32
C ALA A 108 9.23 10.16 8.68
N GLY A 109 10.38 9.82 8.08
CA GLY A 109 11.63 10.58 8.24
C GLY A 109 11.55 12.00 7.68
N GLU A 110 10.77 12.22 6.63
CA GLU A 110 10.59 13.53 5.99
C GLU A 110 9.52 14.39 6.65
N ARG A 111 8.43 13.79 7.14
CA ARG A 111 7.21 14.50 7.59
C ARG A 111 6.85 14.27 9.05
N GLY A 112 7.54 13.35 9.74
CA GLY A 112 7.14 12.81 11.02
C GLY A 112 6.25 11.58 10.88
N ALA A 113 6.27 10.70 11.89
CA ALA A 113 5.35 9.57 11.99
C ALA A 113 3.89 10.05 12.14
N TYR A 114 2.93 9.19 11.80
CA TYR A 114 1.52 9.51 12.00
C TYR A 114 1.20 9.64 13.50
N PRO A 115 0.21 10.46 13.91
CA PRO A 115 -0.03 10.82 15.30
C PRO A 115 -0.24 9.67 16.31
N LEU A 116 -0.67 8.49 15.86
CA LEU A 116 -0.95 7.32 16.72
C LEU A 116 0.03 6.16 16.49
N TYR A 117 1.27 6.46 16.12
CA TYR A 117 2.27 5.43 15.88
C TYR A 117 2.74 4.69 17.15
N GLU A 118 2.86 5.42 18.27
CA GLU A 118 3.16 4.88 19.62
C GLU A 118 1.89 4.41 20.33
#